data_AF-A0A2P4X8Q1-F1
#
_entry.id   AF-A0A2P4X8Q1-F1
#
_cell.length_a   1.000
_cell.length_b   1.000
_cell.length_c   1.000
_cell.angle_alpha   90.00
_cell.angle_beta   90.00
_cell.angle_gamma   90.00
#
_symmetry.space_group_name_H-M   'P 1'
#
loop_
_entity.id
_entity.type
_entity.pdbx_description
1 polymer ?
#
loop_
_entity_poly.entity_id
_entity_poly.type
_entity_poly.pdbx_seq_one_letter_code
_entity_poly.pdbx_strand_id
1 'polypeptide(L)'
;MLINSSKEIVPAGTPAYKEGGNALKGLYAIINRPSDPSEVEFLHSYVNEIVLALCDCIHGAFYAGNAEKRPEMYILAISITTLTVVFSSDAVTSMQRYTVERVLLELCSKIMDPRMEKFSEKANLPASEIATLAPEEKRYLMVFKALYKAMRKLTERAKPGDVYPSVINLLQRLMHNDVGDYNKNDTLKHLLKEDSLDQLVGRILLKLSHVQASSLTPFEGIDIFGVLMQMHMFFSTLPQAEVMMVDIANDNMRSALKIIAESLMKTRPSAFEVSMKDIPATSPVRQAFEEMGIGQTQHNSTEPTGLHYEQNDSINNGNSNLASAAPPWYHNAHSKNRFSGPRTGWECSFWRNSWAKFHFLPRFCCQSWCINQCTTPVDN
;
A
#
# COMPACT_ATOMS: atom_id res chain seq x y z
N MET A 1 -37.53 30.53 -34.19
CA MET A 1 -36.09 30.80 -34.07
C MET A 1 -35.83 31.28 -32.66
N LEU A 2 -35.46 30.39 -31.74
CA LEU A 2 -35.19 30.68 -30.33
C LEU A 2 -33.95 29.89 -29.91
N ILE A 3 -32.79 30.37 -30.35
CA ILE A 3 -31.49 30.03 -29.76
C ILE A 3 -31.10 31.29 -28.99
N ASN A 4 -31.62 31.45 -27.78
CA ASN A 4 -31.06 32.42 -26.85
C ASN A 4 -29.95 31.71 -26.08
N SER A 5 -28.75 32.03 -26.54
CA SER A 5 -27.45 31.82 -25.92
C SER A 5 -27.43 32.26 -24.46
N SER A 6 -27.51 31.31 -23.55
CA SER A 6 -26.96 31.44 -22.19
C SER A 6 -25.86 30.39 -22.01
N LYS A 7 -24.80 30.48 -22.82
CA LYS A 7 -23.49 29.96 -22.41
C LYS A 7 -22.92 30.99 -21.44
N GLU A 8 -23.42 30.99 -20.21
CA GLU A 8 -22.71 31.65 -19.13
C GLU A 8 -21.43 30.84 -18.91
N ILE A 9 -20.34 31.30 -19.54
CA ILE A 9 -19.03 30.69 -19.36
C ILE A 9 -18.60 31.05 -17.95
N VAL A 10 -18.75 30.08 -17.04
CA VAL A 10 -18.31 30.24 -15.65
C VAL A 10 -16.80 30.50 -15.67
N PRO A 11 -16.32 31.66 -15.17
CA PRO A 11 -14.90 31.99 -15.23
C PRO A 11 -14.05 30.97 -14.46
N ALA A 12 -12.91 30.60 -15.05
CA ALA A 12 -11.90 29.78 -14.38
C ALA A 12 -11.45 30.49 -13.09
N GLY A 13 -11.47 29.77 -11.96
CA GLY A 13 -11.13 30.30 -10.64
C GLY A 13 -12.32 30.61 -9.73
N THR A 14 -13.56 30.52 -10.23
CA THR A 14 -14.76 30.63 -9.38
C THR A 14 -15.06 29.31 -8.65
N PRO A 15 -15.73 29.34 -7.48
CA PRO A 15 -16.18 28.13 -6.80
C PRO A 15 -17.05 27.25 -7.70
N ALA A 16 -17.96 27.85 -8.48
CA ALA A 16 -18.84 27.13 -9.41
C ALA A 16 -18.05 26.38 -10.50
N TYR A 17 -16.96 26.94 -11.02
CA TYR A 17 -16.07 26.26 -11.97
C TYR A 17 -15.39 25.05 -11.32
N LYS A 18 -14.90 25.20 -10.08
CA LYS A 18 -14.30 24.08 -9.30
C LYS A 18 -15.32 22.98 -9.03
N GLU A 19 -16.54 23.35 -8.63
CA GLU A 19 -17.63 22.41 -8.37
C GLU A 19 -18.06 21.66 -9.63
N GLY A 20 -18.18 22.36 -10.76
CA GLY A 20 -18.45 21.73 -12.06
C GLY A 20 -17.35 20.75 -12.48
N GLY A 21 -16.08 21.13 -12.32
CA GLY A 21 -14.94 20.25 -12.57
C GLY A 21 -14.94 19.01 -11.68
N ASN A 22 -15.29 19.16 -10.40
CA ASN A 22 -15.40 18.02 -9.47
C ASN A 22 -16.58 17.11 -9.80
N ALA A 23 -17.71 17.66 -10.26
CA ALA A 23 -18.84 16.87 -10.72
C ALA A 23 -18.47 16.03 -11.95
N LEU A 24 -17.75 16.62 -12.93
CA LEU A 24 -17.25 15.90 -14.10
C LEU A 24 -16.30 14.76 -13.71
N LYS A 25 -15.37 15.00 -12.77
CA LYS A 25 -14.50 13.95 -12.20
C LYS A 25 -15.30 12.79 -11.64
N GLY A 26 -16.36 13.08 -10.86
CA GLY A 26 -17.24 12.05 -10.31
C GLY A 26 -17.98 11.25 -11.39
N LEU A 27 -18.51 11.92 -12.41
CA LEU A 27 -19.21 11.26 -13.52
C LEU A 27 -18.27 10.35 -14.31
N TYR A 28 -17.10 10.85 -14.71
CA TYR A 28 -16.13 10.08 -15.48
C TYR A 28 -15.52 8.92 -14.69
N ALA A 29 -15.37 9.05 -13.37
CA ALA A 29 -14.90 7.95 -12.53
C ALA A 29 -15.86 6.74 -12.50
N ILE A 30 -17.16 6.95 -12.73
CA ILE A 30 -18.20 5.92 -12.69
C ILE A 30 -18.39 5.25 -14.06
N ILE A 31 -17.99 5.92 -15.14
CA ILE A 31 -18.13 5.39 -16.50
C ILE A 31 -17.17 4.21 -16.68
N ASN A 32 -17.74 3.00 -16.80
CA ASN A 32 -16.99 1.75 -16.95
C ASN A 32 -16.16 1.67 -18.25
N ARG A 33 -16.52 2.44 -19.28
CA ARG A 33 -15.82 2.49 -20.57
C ARG A 33 -15.89 3.91 -21.14
N PRO A 34 -14.79 4.68 -21.07
CA PRO A 34 -14.67 5.92 -21.82
C PRO A 34 -14.88 5.60 -23.31
N SER A 35 -15.76 6.35 -23.96
CA SER A 35 -16.15 6.10 -25.37
C SER A 35 -15.35 6.97 -26.34
N ASP A 36 -14.80 8.09 -25.86
CA ASP A 36 -14.06 9.08 -26.65
C ASP A 36 -12.63 9.24 -26.09
N PRO A 37 -11.59 9.32 -26.93
CA PRO A 37 -10.23 9.69 -26.53
C PRO A 37 -10.12 10.86 -25.54
N SER A 38 -10.97 11.89 -25.63
CA SER A 38 -10.93 13.00 -24.68
C SER A 38 -11.35 12.60 -23.26
N GLU A 39 -12.24 11.62 -23.11
CA GLU A 39 -12.66 11.09 -21.82
C GLU A 39 -11.54 10.26 -21.18
N VAL A 40 -10.80 9.53 -22.01
CA VAL A 40 -9.59 8.80 -21.59
C VAL A 40 -8.55 9.80 -21.09
N GLU A 41 -8.22 10.81 -21.88
CA GLU A 41 -7.25 11.87 -21.51
C GLU A 41 -7.65 12.61 -20.23
N PHE A 42 -8.94 12.91 -20.07
CA PHE A 42 -9.47 13.50 -18.85
C PHE A 42 -9.22 12.59 -17.63
N LEU A 43 -9.51 11.29 -17.74
CA LEU A 43 -9.23 10.35 -16.65
C LEU A 43 -7.73 10.26 -16.35
N HIS A 44 -6.86 10.19 -17.36
CA HIS A 44 -5.41 10.18 -17.16
C HIS A 44 -4.91 11.45 -16.44
N SER A 45 -5.53 12.60 -16.71
CA SER A 45 -5.17 13.89 -16.12
C SER A 45 -5.61 14.02 -14.66
N TYR A 46 -6.76 13.46 -14.32
CA TYR A 46 -7.40 13.65 -13.02
C TYR A 46 -7.47 12.40 -12.13
N VAL A 47 -6.87 11.27 -12.56
CA VAL A 47 -6.93 9.99 -11.83
C VAL A 47 -6.47 10.15 -10.37
N ASN A 48 -5.41 10.91 -10.12
CA ASN A 48 -4.88 11.11 -8.77
C ASN A 48 -5.91 11.81 -7.88
N GLU A 49 -6.53 12.90 -8.35
CA GLU A 49 -7.55 13.63 -7.58
C GLU A 49 -8.81 12.78 -7.34
N ILE A 50 -9.26 12.05 -8.36
CA ILE A 50 -10.41 11.14 -8.27
C ILE A 50 -10.16 10.08 -7.18
N VAL A 51 -9.01 9.41 -7.26
CA VAL A 51 -8.65 8.33 -6.36
C VAL A 51 -8.50 8.82 -4.91
N LEU A 52 -7.88 9.98 -4.70
CA LEU A 52 -7.74 10.58 -3.36
C LEU A 52 -9.11 10.95 -2.78
N ALA A 53 -10.01 11.53 -3.57
CA ALA A 53 -11.37 11.83 -3.13
C ALA A 53 -12.14 10.56 -2.74
N LEU A 54 -11.99 9.48 -3.49
CA LEU A 54 -12.58 8.18 -3.15
C LEU A 54 -12.00 7.60 -1.85
N CYS A 55 -10.69 7.73 -1.62
CA CYS A 55 -10.06 7.37 -0.35
C CYS A 55 -10.64 8.16 0.82
N ASP A 56 -10.87 9.46 0.65
CA ASP A 56 -11.46 10.30 1.70
C ASP A 56 -12.94 9.94 1.96
N CYS A 57 -13.70 9.55 0.93
CA CYS A 57 -15.05 9.01 1.09
C CYS A 57 -15.04 7.68 1.87
N ILE A 58 -14.11 6.76 1.57
CA ILE A 58 -13.94 5.51 2.30
C ILE A 58 -13.56 5.81 3.75
N HIS A 59 -12.59 6.69 3.97
CA HIS A 59 -12.14 7.08 5.29
C HIS A 59 -13.27 7.66 6.15
N GLY A 60 -14.04 8.59 5.58
CA GLY A 60 -15.19 9.22 6.22
C GLY A 60 -16.34 8.25 6.49
N ALA A 61 -16.57 7.27 5.61
CA ALA A 61 -17.59 6.25 5.80
C ALA A 61 -17.26 5.26 6.92
N PHE A 62 -15.98 5.08 7.25
CA PHE A 62 -15.51 4.39 8.45
C PHE A 62 -15.41 5.32 9.68
N TYR A 63 -15.95 6.54 9.61
CA TYR A 63 -15.92 7.55 10.68
C TYR A 63 -14.50 7.87 11.17
N ALA A 64 -13.55 7.98 10.24
CA ALA A 64 -12.14 8.25 10.54
C ALA A 64 -11.52 7.28 11.55
N GLY A 65 -11.93 6.00 11.50
CA GLY A 65 -11.43 4.96 12.40
C GLY A 65 -12.15 4.88 13.74
N ASN A 66 -13.23 5.65 13.96
CA ASN A 66 -14.07 5.44 15.13
C ASN A 66 -14.85 4.11 14.97
N ALA A 67 -14.40 3.09 15.73
CA ALA A 67 -14.94 1.74 15.72
C ALA A 67 -16.31 1.62 16.41
N GLU A 68 -16.71 2.60 17.23
CA GLU A 68 -18.00 2.59 17.93
C GLU A 68 -19.19 2.87 17.00
N LYS A 69 -18.93 3.55 15.88
CA LYS A 69 -19.97 3.87 14.90
C LYS A 69 -20.08 2.77 13.85
N ARG A 70 -21.28 2.52 13.35
CA ARG A 70 -21.46 1.59 12.21
C ARG A 70 -20.99 2.26 10.91
N PRO A 71 -20.18 1.60 10.06
CA PRO A 71 -19.77 2.19 8.79
C PRO A 71 -20.94 2.49 7.84
N GLU A 72 -20.82 3.55 7.04
CA GLU A 72 -21.80 3.97 6.04
C GLU A 72 -21.73 3.09 4.78
N MET A 73 -22.39 1.93 4.83
CA MET A 73 -22.30 0.87 3.82
C MET A 73 -22.60 1.33 2.38
N TYR A 74 -23.54 2.27 2.20
CA TYR A 74 -23.86 2.78 0.86
C TYR A 74 -22.71 3.59 0.26
N ILE A 75 -22.07 4.44 1.07
CA ILE A 75 -20.91 5.24 0.65
C ILE A 75 -19.75 4.30 0.34
N LEU A 76 -19.52 3.28 1.16
CA LEU A 76 -18.48 2.26 0.94
C LEU A 76 -18.70 1.49 -0.36
N ALA A 77 -19.92 1.01 -0.59
CA ALA A 77 -20.25 0.25 -1.79
C ALA A 77 -19.96 1.05 -3.06
N ILE A 78 -20.39 2.31 -3.12
CA ILE A 78 -20.15 3.18 -4.29
C ILE A 78 -18.67 3.53 -4.42
N SER A 79 -18.02 3.95 -3.32
CA SER A 79 -16.64 4.43 -3.37
C SER A 79 -15.67 3.32 -3.77
N ILE A 80 -15.80 2.13 -3.17
CA ILE A 80 -14.91 0.99 -3.46
C ILE A 80 -15.17 0.41 -4.86
N THR A 81 -16.44 0.39 -5.30
CA THR A 81 -16.78 -0.04 -6.66
C THR A 81 -16.19 0.91 -7.68
N THR A 82 -16.36 2.23 -7.50
CA THR A 82 -15.80 3.26 -8.38
C THR A 82 -14.27 3.16 -8.41
N LEU A 83 -13.63 2.99 -7.25
CA LEU A 83 -12.19 2.80 -7.15
C LEU A 83 -11.73 1.56 -7.95
N THR A 84 -12.46 0.46 -7.85
CA THR A 84 -12.18 -0.77 -8.61
C THR A 84 -12.33 -0.57 -10.12
N VAL A 85 -13.30 0.23 -10.55
CA VAL A 85 -13.50 0.61 -11.97
C VAL A 85 -12.32 1.44 -12.45
N VAL A 86 -11.91 2.46 -11.70
CA VAL A 86 -10.75 3.30 -12.03
C VAL A 86 -9.47 2.44 -12.12
N PHE A 87 -9.22 1.54 -11.18
CA PHE A 87 -8.07 0.62 -11.26
C PHE A 87 -8.17 -0.41 -12.39
N SER A 88 -9.37 -0.60 -12.95
CA SER A 88 -9.59 -1.44 -14.13
C SER A 88 -9.52 -0.64 -15.44
N SER A 89 -9.27 0.66 -15.40
CA SER A 89 -9.01 1.50 -16.56
C SER A 89 -7.51 1.66 -16.82
N ASP A 90 -7.15 2.14 -18.00
CA ASP A 90 -5.73 2.39 -18.34
C ASP A 90 -5.18 3.65 -17.64
N ALA A 91 -6.07 4.51 -17.14
CA ALA A 91 -5.71 5.69 -16.36
C ALA A 91 -4.95 5.36 -15.06
N VAL A 92 -5.08 4.12 -14.55
CA VAL A 92 -4.31 3.64 -13.38
C VAL A 92 -2.80 3.77 -13.58
N THR A 93 -2.32 3.75 -14.84
CA THR A 93 -0.90 3.90 -15.16
C THR A 93 -0.40 5.36 -15.05
N SER A 94 -1.31 6.34 -14.96
CA SER A 94 -0.97 7.75 -14.70
C SER A 94 -0.98 8.11 -13.21
N MET A 95 -1.23 7.13 -12.34
CA MET A 95 -1.18 7.35 -10.89
C MET A 95 0.25 7.65 -10.44
N GLN A 96 0.39 8.61 -9.54
CA GLN A 96 1.65 9.01 -8.94
C GLN A 96 1.90 8.22 -7.65
N ARG A 97 3.18 8.03 -7.29
CA ARG A 97 3.62 7.25 -6.11
C ARG A 97 2.88 7.61 -4.83
N TYR A 98 2.80 8.89 -4.49
CA TYR A 98 2.11 9.31 -3.25
C TYR A 98 0.61 8.95 -3.24
N THR A 99 -0.04 8.91 -4.42
CA THR A 99 -1.44 8.47 -4.53
C THR A 99 -1.54 6.96 -4.31
N VAL A 100 -0.64 6.18 -4.92
CA VAL A 100 -0.58 4.72 -4.70
C VAL A 100 -0.38 4.43 -3.21
N GLU A 101 0.59 5.08 -2.57
CA GLU A 101 0.86 4.94 -1.14
C GLU A 101 -0.38 5.27 -0.29
N ARG A 102 -1.04 6.40 -0.57
CA ARG A 102 -2.25 6.83 0.15
C ARG A 102 -3.39 5.83 0.01
N VAL A 103 -3.58 5.24 -1.18
CA VAL A 103 -4.58 4.20 -1.42
C VAL A 103 -4.24 2.93 -0.65
N LEU A 104 -3.00 2.47 -0.72
CA LEU A 104 -2.55 1.27 -0.01
C LEU A 104 -2.79 1.43 1.49
N LEU A 105 -2.40 2.56 2.08
CA LEU A 105 -2.68 2.88 3.48
C LEU A 105 -4.18 2.81 3.79
N GLU A 106 -5.02 3.45 2.97
CA GLU A 106 -6.46 3.46 3.19
C GLU A 106 -7.04 2.04 3.14
N LEU A 107 -6.79 1.30 2.06
CA LEU A 107 -7.36 -0.03 1.85
C LEU A 107 -6.85 -1.03 2.89
N CYS A 108 -5.54 -1.08 3.16
CA CYS A 108 -4.96 -1.96 4.17
C CYS A 108 -5.53 -1.64 5.55
N SER A 109 -5.64 -0.36 5.92
CA SER A 109 -6.22 0.01 7.22
C SER A 109 -7.68 -0.43 7.39
N LYS A 110 -8.48 -0.41 6.31
CA LYS A 110 -9.89 -0.83 6.38
C LYS A 110 -10.05 -2.34 6.34
N ILE A 111 -9.12 -3.05 5.70
CA ILE A 111 -9.01 -4.50 5.81
C ILE A 111 -8.72 -4.89 7.27
N MET A 112 -7.81 -4.17 7.94
CA MET A 112 -7.42 -4.39 9.34
C MET A 112 -8.38 -3.76 10.37
N ASP A 113 -9.50 -3.18 9.94
CA ASP A 113 -10.50 -2.64 10.86
C ASP A 113 -11.12 -3.79 11.68
N PRO A 114 -11.27 -3.69 13.02
CA PRO A 114 -11.79 -4.78 13.84
C PRO A 114 -13.18 -5.28 13.41
N ARG A 115 -13.99 -4.41 12.77
CA ARG A 115 -15.31 -4.78 12.25
C ARG A 115 -15.21 -5.63 10.97
N MET A 116 -14.08 -5.56 10.26
CA MET A 116 -13.79 -6.22 8.98
C MET A 116 -12.90 -7.45 9.15
N GLU A 117 -11.95 -7.44 10.08
CA GLU A 117 -10.91 -8.45 10.26
C GLU A 117 -11.46 -9.89 10.42
N LYS A 118 -12.58 -10.04 11.15
CA LYS A 118 -13.30 -11.31 11.32
C LYS A 118 -13.84 -11.92 10.03
N PHE A 119 -13.87 -11.17 8.93
CA PHE A 119 -14.34 -11.65 7.62
C PHE A 119 -13.19 -12.20 6.75
N SER A 120 -11.94 -12.12 7.20
CA SER A 120 -10.79 -12.75 6.53
C SER A 120 -10.97 -14.25 6.37
N GLU A 121 -11.36 -14.95 7.43
CA GLU A 121 -11.64 -16.39 7.43
C GLU A 121 -12.86 -16.74 6.55
N LYS A 122 -13.83 -15.82 6.46
CA LYS A 122 -15.05 -15.97 5.67
C LYS A 122 -14.86 -15.58 4.20
N ALA A 123 -13.70 -15.07 3.81
CA ALA A 123 -13.47 -14.54 2.46
C ALA A 123 -13.56 -15.62 1.37
N ASN A 124 -13.21 -16.86 1.70
CA ASN A 124 -13.18 -17.98 0.76
C ASN A 124 -14.43 -18.87 0.79
N LEU A 125 -15.48 -18.47 1.53
CA LEU A 125 -16.72 -19.24 1.58
C LEU A 125 -17.35 -19.39 0.19
N PRO A 126 -17.90 -20.57 -0.16
CA PRO A 126 -18.61 -20.78 -1.41
C PRO A 126 -19.92 -19.98 -1.45
N ALA A 127 -20.42 -19.72 -2.66
CA ALA A 127 -21.62 -18.89 -2.86
C ALA A 127 -22.87 -19.43 -2.13
N SER A 128 -22.97 -20.76 -1.99
CA SER A 128 -24.04 -21.43 -1.23
C SER A 128 -24.02 -21.06 0.25
N GLU A 129 -22.85 -21.02 0.89
CA GLU A 129 -22.69 -20.66 2.30
C GLU A 129 -22.81 -19.15 2.52
N ILE A 130 -22.41 -18.33 1.55
CA ILE A 130 -22.64 -16.88 1.63
C ILE A 130 -24.14 -16.55 1.60
N ALA A 131 -24.95 -17.36 0.93
CA ALA A 131 -26.39 -17.16 0.85
C ALA A 131 -27.11 -17.40 2.19
N THR A 132 -26.52 -18.20 3.09
CA THR A 132 -27.10 -18.51 4.41
C THR A 132 -26.69 -17.52 5.51
N LEU A 133 -25.72 -16.65 5.25
CA LEU A 133 -25.30 -15.60 6.19
C LEU A 133 -26.41 -14.56 6.44
N ALA A 134 -26.42 -13.99 7.65
CA ALA A 134 -27.30 -12.88 7.96
C ALA A 134 -27.09 -11.70 6.99
N PRO A 135 -28.14 -10.94 6.60
CA PRO A 135 -28.02 -9.88 5.61
C PRO A 135 -26.97 -8.82 5.94
N GLU A 136 -26.75 -8.56 7.23
CA GLU A 136 -25.71 -7.64 7.69
C GLU A 136 -24.31 -8.22 7.50
N GLU A 137 -24.05 -9.45 7.99
CA GLU A 137 -22.76 -10.12 7.79
C GLU A 137 -22.40 -10.24 6.31
N LYS A 138 -23.40 -10.53 5.46
CA LYS A 138 -23.22 -10.56 4.01
C LYS A 138 -22.74 -9.22 3.47
N ARG A 139 -23.27 -8.08 3.93
CA ARG A 139 -22.82 -6.74 3.50
C ARG A 139 -21.38 -6.48 3.91
N TYR A 140 -21.02 -6.77 5.16
CA TYR A 140 -19.64 -6.60 5.63
C TYR A 140 -18.67 -7.50 4.85
N LEU A 141 -19.01 -8.77 4.63
CA LEU A 141 -18.20 -9.69 3.83
C LEU A 141 -18.02 -9.18 2.39
N MET A 142 -19.06 -8.63 1.78
CA MET A 142 -18.99 -8.06 0.43
C MET A 142 -18.06 -6.83 0.39
N VAL A 143 -18.13 -5.94 1.39
CA VAL A 143 -17.22 -4.81 1.52
C VAL A 143 -15.78 -5.28 1.69
N PHE A 144 -15.54 -6.27 2.56
CA PHE A 144 -14.22 -6.87 2.77
C PHE A 144 -13.64 -7.43 1.46
N LYS A 145 -14.43 -8.23 0.72
CA LYS A 145 -14.04 -8.76 -0.60
C LYS A 145 -13.75 -7.65 -1.61
N ALA A 146 -14.53 -6.57 -1.59
CA ALA A 146 -14.34 -5.44 -2.48
C ALA A 146 -13.06 -4.66 -2.16
N LEU A 147 -12.72 -4.46 -0.88
CA LEU A 147 -11.46 -3.83 -0.44
C LEU A 147 -10.25 -4.65 -0.94
N TYR A 148 -10.25 -5.97 -0.70
CA TYR A 148 -9.20 -6.85 -1.19
C TYR A 148 -9.09 -6.85 -2.72
N LYS A 149 -10.23 -6.86 -3.43
CA LYS A 149 -10.25 -6.79 -4.88
C LYS A 149 -9.67 -5.47 -5.39
N ALA A 150 -10.00 -4.34 -4.77
CA ALA A 150 -9.45 -3.04 -5.13
C ALA A 150 -7.94 -2.99 -4.91
N MET A 151 -7.47 -3.46 -3.74
CA MET A 151 -6.03 -3.54 -3.42
C MET A 151 -5.28 -4.40 -4.43
N ARG A 152 -5.81 -5.59 -4.74
CA ARG A 152 -5.25 -6.49 -5.74
C ARG A 152 -5.20 -5.86 -7.14
N LYS A 153 -6.26 -5.17 -7.55
CA LYS A 153 -6.30 -4.49 -8.86
C LYS A 153 -5.27 -3.37 -8.95
N LEU A 154 -5.10 -2.59 -7.89
CA LEU A 154 -4.04 -1.58 -7.82
C LEU A 154 -2.66 -2.21 -8.01
N THR A 155 -2.33 -3.24 -7.22
CA THR A 155 -0.99 -3.85 -7.23
C THR A 155 -0.68 -4.62 -8.51
N GLU A 156 -1.70 -5.12 -9.21
CA GLU A 156 -1.54 -5.83 -10.49
C GLU A 156 -1.48 -4.90 -11.71
N ARG A 157 -2.14 -3.73 -11.67
CA ARG A 157 -2.32 -2.89 -12.87
C ARG A 157 -1.61 -1.55 -12.86
N ALA A 158 -1.33 -0.97 -11.69
CA ALA A 158 -0.51 0.22 -11.62
C ALA A 158 0.95 -0.11 -12.00
N LYS A 159 1.71 0.92 -12.38
CA LYS A 159 3.12 0.76 -12.77
C LYS A 159 3.92 0.12 -11.63
N PRO A 160 4.67 -0.97 -11.87
CA PRO A 160 5.49 -1.60 -10.84
C PRO A 160 6.49 -0.61 -10.20
N GLY A 161 7.06 0.29 -11.01
CA GLY A 161 7.97 1.36 -10.58
C GLY A 161 7.34 2.43 -9.69
N ASP A 162 6.01 2.44 -9.55
CA ASP A 162 5.30 3.30 -8.60
C ASP A 162 4.75 2.51 -7.42
N VAL A 163 4.25 1.29 -7.65
CA VAL A 163 3.72 0.42 -6.58
C VAL A 163 4.83 -0.02 -5.62
N TYR A 164 5.93 -0.55 -6.14
CA TYR A 164 6.96 -1.18 -5.33
C TYR A 164 7.62 -0.18 -4.35
N PRO A 165 8.07 1.02 -4.79
CA PRO A 165 8.60 2.02 -3.88
C PRO A 165 7.57 2.55 -2.88
N SER A 166 6.29 2.61 -3.27
CA SER A 166 5.21 3.09 -2.38
C SER A 166 4.97 2.14 -1.21
N VAL A 167 5.11 0.82 -1.42
CA VAL A 167 4.97 -0.17 -0.34
C VAL A 167 6.13 -0.05 0.67
N ILE A 168 7.36 0.13 0.18
CA ILE A 168 8.54 0.34 1.04
C ILE A 168 8.39 1.63 1.86
N ASN A 169 8.03 2.73 1.21
CA ASN A 169 7.79 4.02 1.87
C ASN A 169 6.69 3.92 2.93
N LEU A 170 5.58 3.24 2.60
CA LEU A 170 4.48 3.05 3.54
C LEU A 170 4.93 2.24 4.77
N LEU A 171 5.66 1.15 4.55
CA LEU A 171 6.19 0.33 5.64
C LEU A 171 7.15 1.14 6.52
N GLN A 172 8.04 1.93 5.92
CA GLN A 172 8.91 2.84 6.65
C GLN A 172 8.10 3.82 7.51
N ARG A 173 7.09 4.49 6.94
CA ARG A 173 6.24 5.44 7.68
C ARG A 173 5.46 4.80 8.81
N LEU A 174 5.01 3.54 8.65
CA LEU A 174 4.37 2.77 9.72
C LEU A 174 5.33 2.52 10.87
N MET A 175 6.58 2.14 10.59
CA MET A 175 7.62 1.92 11.59
C MET A 175 8.04 3.19 12.34
N HIS A 176 8.00 4.35 11.67
CA HIS A 176 8.28 5.65 12.30
C HIS A 176 7.05 6.28 12.97
N ASN A 177 5.89 5.63 12.90
CA ASN A 177 4.62 6.15 13.40
C ASN A 177 4.17 7.47 12.73
N ASP A 178 4.61 7.74 11.50
CA ASP A 178 4.24 8.92 10.69
C ASP A 178 2.79 8.89 10.17
N VAL A 179 2.12 7.76 10.37
CA VAL A 179 0.71 7.51 10.04
C VAL A 179 -0.07 7.11 11.30
N GLY A 180 0.28 7.72 12.44
CA GLY A 180 -0.25 7.46 13.78
C GLY A 180 -1.77 7.30 13.88
N ASP A 181 -2.54 7.93 13.00
CA ASP A 181 -3.99 7.78 13.00
C ASP A 181 -4.50 6.41 12.54
N TYR A 182 -3.68 5.66 11.79
CA TYR A 182 -4.03 4.39 11.15
C TYR A 182 -3.51 3.16 11.91
N ASN A 183 -2.45 3.31 12.71
CA ASN A 183 -1.72 2.20 13.37
C ASN A 183 -1.77 2.27 14.91
N LYS A 184 -2.74 2.99 15.50
CA LYS A 184 -2.86 3.18 16.98
C LYS A 184 -2.86 1.87 17.78
N ASN A 185 -3.32 0.78 17.18
CA ASN A 185 -3.45 -0.51 17.84
C ASN A 185 -2.31 -1.48 17.50
N ASP A 186 -1.38 -1.13 16.61
CA ASP A 186 -0.37 -2.08 16.12
C ASP A 186 0.52 -2.58 17.27
N THR A 187 0.96 -1.70 18.17
CA THR A 187 1.75 -2.13 19.35
C THR A 187 1.00 -3.16 20.19
N LEU A 188 -0.31 -2.97 20.42
CA LEU A 188 -1.13 -3.93 21.15
C LEU A 188 -1.25 -5.24 20.36
N LYS A 189 -1.48 -5.18 19.06
CA LYS A 189 -1.56 -6.36 18.20
C LYS A 189 -0.28 -7.18 18.21
N HIS A 190 0.88 -6.54 18.12
CA HIS A 190 2.18 -7.21 18.26
C HIS A 190 2.33 -7.91 19.60
N LEU A 191 1.91 -7.28 20.70
CA LEU A 191 1.91 -7.91 22.03
C LEU A 191 0.98 -9.12 22.11
N LEU A 192 -0.17 -9.07 21.42
CA LEU A 192 -1.14 -10.15 21.34
C LEU A 192 -0.81 -11.20 20.27
N LYS A 193 0.27 -11.02 19.50
CA LYS A 193 0.62 -11.82 18.32
C LYS A 193 -0.51 -11.86 17.28
N GLU A 194 -1.28 -10.78 17.21
CA GLU A 194 -2.28 -10.54 16.19
C GLU A 194 -1.67 -9.84 14.98
N ASP A 195 -2.34 -9.97 13.85
CA ASP A 195 -1.89 -9.40 12.59
C ASP A 195 -2.01 -7.87 12.61
N SER A 196 -0.90 -7.17 12.44
CA SER A 196 -0.83 -5.70 12.47
C SER A 196 -0.81 -5.10 11.05
N LEU A 197 -1.04 -3.78 10.94
CA LEU A 197 -1.04 -3.11 9.64
C LEU A 197 0.34 -3.18 8.96
N ASP A 198 1.42 -3.01 9.72
CA ASP A 198 2.79 -3.17 9.20
C ASP A 198 3.08 -4.59 8.71
N GLN A 199 2.58 -5.62 9.38
CA GLN A 199 2.73 -7.02 8.96
C GLN A 199 1.99 -7.27 7.63
N LEU A 200 0.78 -6.73 7.47
CA LEU A 200 0.05 -6.81 6.20
C LEU A 200 0.81 -6.13 5.05
N VAL A 201 1.33 -4.93 5.28
CA VAL A 201 2.13 -4.19 4.28
C VAL A 201 3.43 -4.93 3.95
N GLY A 202 4.11 -5.50 4.96
CA GLY A 202 5.29 -6.34 4.79
C GLY A 202 5.02 -7.59 3.94
N ARG A 203 3.89 -8.28 4.15
CA ARG A 203 3.49 -9.40 3.30
C ARG A 203 3.20 -8.99 1.86
N ILE A 204 2.63 -7.80 1.65
CA ILE A 204 2.42 -7.26 0.29
C ILE A 204 3.77 -7.03 -0.38
N LEU A 205 4.76 -6.47 0.32
CA LEU A 205 6.12 -6.30 -0.19
C LEU A 205 6.72 -7.63 -0.66
N LEU A 206 6.66 -8.67 0.19
CA LEU A 206 7.16 -10.00 -0.19
C LEU A 206 6.42 -10.59 -1.39
N LYS A 207 5.09 -10.47 -1.41
CA LYS A 207 4.28 -10.97 -2.52
C LYS A 207 4.66 -10.28 -3.83
N LEU A 208 4.82 -8.96 -3.81
CA LEU A 208 5.26 -8.18 -4.97
C LEU A 208 6.69 -8.58 -5.40
N SER A 209 7.60 -8.76 -4.44
CA SER A 209 8.98 -9.20 -4.70
C SER A 209 8.99 -10.52 -5.47
N HIS A 210 8.22 -11.51 -5.01
CA HIS A 210 8.10 -12.81 -5.71
C HIS A 210 7.47 -12.70 -7.09
N VAL A 211 6.41 -11.87 -7.24
CA VAL A 211 5.76 -11.65 -8.54
C VAL A 211 6.74 -11.01 -9.53
N GLN A 212 7.49 -9.99 -9.09
CA GLN A 212 8.49 -9.33 -9.93
C GLN A 212 9.65 -10.25 -10.27
N ALA A 213 10.16 -11.01 -9.31
CA ALA A 213 11.25 -11.97 -9.54
C ALA A 213 10.86 -13.12 -10.49
N SER A 214 9.56 -13.47 -10.53
CA SER A 214 9.02 -14.52 -11.40
C SER A 214 8.51 -14.00 -12.75
N SER A 215 8.61 -12.69 -13.01
CA SER A 215 8.21 -12.09 -14.28
C SER A 215 9.13 -12.55 -15.43
N LEU A 216 8.64 -12.49 -16.67
CA LEU A 216 9.46 -12.72 -17.87
C LEU A 216 10.65 -11.76 -17.92
N THR A 217 10.43 -10.53 -17.45
CA THR A 217 11.43 -9.47 -17.34
C THR A 217 11.46 -8.98 -15.88
N PRO A 218 12.29 -9.59 -15.02
CA PRO A 218 12.30 -9.25 -13.61
C PRO A 218 12.61 -7.78 -13.34
N PHE A 219 11.77 -7.18 -12.49
CA PHE A 219 11.86 -5.78 -12.06
C PHE A 219 11.94 -4.74 -13.19
N GLU A 220 11.36 -5.05 -14.35
CA GLU A 220 11.27 -4.08 -15.45
C GLU A 220 10.44 -2.85 -15.05
N GLY A 221 10.94 -1.66 -15.42
CA GLY A 221 10.29 -0.39 -15.08
C GLY A 221 10.45 0.02 -13.62
N ILE A 222 11.23 -0.71 -12.82
CA ILE A 222 11.56 -0.37 -11.43
C ILE A 222 12.99 0.21 -11.38
N ASP A 223 13.13 1.37 -10.75
CA ASP A 223 14.42 1.98 -10.46
C ASP A 223 15.10 1.23 -9.30
N ILE A 224 15.98 0.29 -9.62
CA ILE A 224 16.65 -0.57 -8.64
C ILE A 224 17.54 0.23 -7.70
N PHE A 225 18.29 1.21 -8.20
CA PHE A 225 19.10 2.07 -7.34
C PHE A 225 18.21 2.83 -6.34
N GLY A 226 17.13 3.44 -6.82
CA GLY A 226 16.16 4.12 -5.98
C GLY A 226 15.56 3.22 -4.90
N VAL A 227 15.18 1.97 -5.25
CA VAL A 227 14.68 0.97 -4.30
C VAL A 227 15.73 0.61 -3.25
N LEU A 228 16.97 0.34 -3.66
CA LEU A 228 18.05 0.00 -2.73
C LEU A 228 18.39 1.17 -1.80
N MET A 229 18.30 2.41 -2.28
CA MET A 229 18.46 3.60 -1.44
C MET A 229 17.29 3.78 -0.45
N GLN A 230 16.06 3.44 -0.82
CA GLN A 230 14.95 3.42 0.13
C GLN A 230 15.13 2.34 1.20
N MET A 231 15.60 1.15 0.81
CA MET A 231 15.94 0.10 1.77
C MET A 231 17.11 0.51 2.68
N HIS A 232 18.10 1.23 2.15
CA HIS A 232 19.17 1.85 2.95
C HIS A 232 18.60 2.80 4.00
N MET A 233 17.73 3.73 3.59
CA MET A 233 17.09 4.65 4.52
C MET A 233 16.30 3.89 5.58
N PHE A 234 15.51 2.88 5.20
CA PHE A 234 14.77 2.04 6.13
C PHE A 234 15.68 1.41 7.18
N PHE A 235 16.72 0.67 6.79
CA PHE A 235 17.63 0.03 7.74
C PHE A 235 18.41 1.02 8.60
N SER A 236 18.68 2.23 8.08
CA SER A 236 19.47 3.23 8.79
C SER A 236 18.67 4.00 9.84
N THR A 237 17.35 4.13 9.64
CA THR A 237 16.48 4.92 10.52
C THR A 237 15.59 4.07 11.42
N LEU A 238 15.58 2.74 11.25
CA LEU A 238 14.87 1.85 12.15
C LEU A 238 15.31 2.07 13.61
N PRO A 239 14.36 2.19 14.56
CA PRO A 239 14.70 2.25 15.97
C PRO A 239 15.51 1.01 16.36
N GLN A 240 16.70 1.18 16.94
CA GLN A 240 17.54 0.07 17.45
C GLN A 240 16.93 -0.64 18.67
N ALA A 241 15.72 -0.29 19.07
CA ALA A 241 15.04 -0.92 20.19
C ALA A 241 14.54 -2.31 19.75
N GLU A 242 14.89 -3.34 20.54
CA GLU A 242 14.39 -4.72 20.45
C GLU A 242 12.87 -4.77 20.72
N VAL A 243 12.09 -4.22 19.80
CA VAL A 243 10.63 -4.27 19.82
C VAL A 243 10.23 -5.24 18.72
N MET A 244 9.48 -6.29 19.06
CA MET A 244 9.06 -7.35 18.11
C MET A 244 8.49 -6.82 16.77
N MET A 245 7.88 -5.63 16.76
CA MET A 245 7.44 -4.91 15.56
C MET A 245 8.59 -4.62 14.58
N VAL A 246 9.71 -4.11 15.10
CA VAL A 246 10.90 -3.75 14.32
C VAL A 246 11.51 -4.99 13.68
N ASP A 247 11.54 -6.11 14.40
CA ASP A 247 12.11 -7.37 13.91
C ASP A 247 11.34 -7.90 12.70
N ILE A 248 10.00 -7.94 12.76
CA ILE A 248 9.19 -8.49 11.67
C ILE A 248 9.28 -7.61 10.41
N ALA A 249 9.24 -6.29 10.56
CA ALA A 249 9.39 -5.38 9.43
C ALA A 249 10.81 -5.46 8.82
N ASN A 250 11.84 -5.60 9.65
CA ASN A 250 13.22 -5.81 9.24
C ASN A 250 13.38 -7.13 8.47
N ASP A 251 12.80 -8.22 8.96
CA ASP A 251 12.83 -9.53 8.31
C ASP A 251 12.15 -9.52 6.93
N ASN A 252 10.99 -8.86 6.83
CA ASN A 252 10.30 -8.67 5.55
C ASN A 252 11.16 -7.84 4.57
N MET A 253 11.84 -6.78 5.05
CA MET A 253 12.70 -5.96 4.21
C MET A 253 13.94 -6.72 3.75
N ARG A 254 14.61 -7.46 4.64
CA ARG A 254 15.75 -8.33 4.32
C ARG A 254 15.37 -9.43 3.32
N SER A 255 14.21 -10.06 3.52
CA SER A 255 13.68 -11.08 2.60
C SER A 255 13.37 -10.50 1.22
N ALA A 256 12.75 -9.31 1.15
CA ALA A 256 12.53 -8.61 -0.11
C ALA A 256 13.85 -8.26 -0.81
N LEU A 257 14.82 -7.74 -0.07
CA LEU A 257 16.17 -7.43 -0.56
C LEU A 257 16.86 -8.66 -1.14
N LYS A 258 16.76 -9.81 -0.46
CA LYS A 258 17.28 -11.10 -0.93
C LYS A 258 16.67 -11.50 -2.27
N ILE A 259 15.34 -11.46 -2.37
CA ILE A 259 14.61 -11.83 -3.61
C ILE A 259 15.02 -10.94 -4.78
N ILE A 260 15.16 -9.62 -4.55
CA ILE A 260 15.63 -8.67 -5.57
C ILE A 260 17.02 -9.09 -6.07
N ALA A 261 17.98 -9.25 -5.15
CA ALA A 261 19.36 -9.50 -5.52
C ALA A 261 19.54 -10.87 -6.19
N GLU A 262 18.96 -11.94 -5.66
CA GLU A 262 19.04 -13.27 -6.28
C GLU A 262 18.46 -13.27 -7.70
N SER A 263 17.32 -12.60 -7.90
CA SER A 263 16.69 -12.49 -9.21
C SER A 263 17.54 -11.66 -10.19
N LEU A 264 18.04 -10.50 -9.77
CA LEU A 264 18.80 -9.59 -10.63
C LEU A 264 20.21 -10.09 -10.92
N MET A 265 20.90 -10.71 -9.95
CA MET A 265 22.20 -11.35 -10.19
C MET A 265 22.08 -12.46 -11.24
N LYS A 266 20.97 -13.21 -11.23
CA LYS A 266 20.72 -14.27 -12.21
C LYS A 266 20.35 -13.74 -13.60
N THR A 267 19.60 -12.64 -13.68
CA THR A 267 18.97 -12.21 -14.94
C THR A 267 19.58 -10.96 -15.57
N ARG A 268 20.08 -10.02 -14.76
CA ARG A 268 20.63 -8.72 -15.19
C ARG A 268 21.81 -8.28 -14.30
N PRO A 269 22.88 -9.11 -14.16
CA PRO A 269 23.96 -8.87 -13.19
C PRO A 269 24.67 -7.53 -13.38
N SER A 270 24.95 -7.13 -14.62
CA SER A 270 25.64 -5.86 -14.91
C SER A 270 24.84 -4.63 -14.48
N ALA A 271 23.53 -4.63 -14.67
CA ALA A 271 22.66 -3.54 -14.23
C ALA A 271 22.61 -3.46 -12.70
N PHE A 272 22.54 -4.61 -12.04
CA PHE A 272 22.56 -4.69 -10.58
C PHE A 272 23.90 -4.21 -10.00
N GLU A 273 25.03 -4.61 -10.58
CA GLU A 273 26.37 -4.13 -10.17
C GLU A 273 26.50 -2.61 -10.31
N VAL A 274 25.98 -2.02 -11.38
CA VAL A 274 25.96 -0.56 -11.54
C VAL A 274 25.15 0.09 -10.44
N SER A 275 23.93 -0.39 -10.16
CA SER A 275 23.12 0.14 -9.05
C SER A 275 23.83 -0.01 -7.70
N MET A 276 24.56 -1.10 -7.49
CA MET A 276 25.32 -1.31 -6.26
C MET A 276 26.54 -0.41 -6.13
N LYS A 277 27.18 0.06 -7.21
CA LYS A 277 28.35 0.94 -7.14
C LYS A 277 28.03 2.29 -6.49
N ASP A 278 26.84 2.80 -6.73
CA ASP A 278 26.39 4.11 -6.23
C ASP A 278 25.88 4.05 -4.79
N ILE A 279 25.74 2.86 -4.21
CA ILE A 279 25.36 2.68 -2.80
C ILE A 279 26.58 2.91 -1.90
N PRO A 280 26.47 3.73 -0.83
CA PRO A 280 27.56 3.98 0.10
C PRO A 280 28.20 2.68 0.63
N ALA A 281 29.53 2.66 0.80
CA ALA A 281 30.26 1.49 1.29
C ALA A 281 29.83 1.07 2.71
N THR A 282 29.43 2.03 3.53
CA THR A 282 28.91 1.83 4.90
C THR A 282 27.40 1.58 4.95
N SER A 283 26.75 1.37 3.79
CA SER A 283 25.31 1.17 3.74
C SER A 283 24.92 -0.14 4.44
N PRO A 284 23.89 -0.12 5.32
CA PRO A 284 23.35 -1.34 5.92
C PRO A 284 22.82 -2.36 4.89
N VAL A 285 22.48 -1.90 3.68
CA VAL A 285 22.10 -2.80 2.58
C VAL A 285 23.27 -3.72 2.17
N ARG A 286 24.51 -3.19 2.16
CA ARG A 286 25.70 -4.00 1.86
C ARG A 286 25.95 -5.02 2.98
N GLN A 287 25.88 -4.58 4.22
CA GLN A 287 25.98 -5.46 5.38
C GLN A 287 24.91 -6.57 5.34
N ALA A 288 23.65 -6.23 5.03
CA ALA A 288 22.59 -7.21 4.90
C ALA A 288 22.87 -8.22 3.78
N PHE A 289 23.45 -7.81 2.65
CA PHE A 289 23.86 -8.75 1.60
C PHE A 289 24.98 -9.69 2.06
N GLU A 290 25.98 -9.17 2.76
CA GLU A 290 27.07 -9.98 3.32
C GLU A 290 26.55 -11.01 4.32
N GLU A 291 25.67 -10.60 5.24
CA GLU A 291 25.02 -11.48 6.21
C GLU A 291 24.16 -12.57 5.55
N MET A 292 23.57 -12.26 4.39
CA MET A 292 22.78 -13.22 3.60
C MET A 292 23.61 -14.07 2.63
N GLY A 293 24.93 -13.85 2.55
CA GLY A 293 25.83 -14.54 1.62
C GLY A 293 25.66 -14.14 0.14
N ILE A 294 25.00 -13.01 -0.14
CA ILE A 294 24.78 -12.50 -1.49
C ILE A 294 26.03 -11.75 -1.96
N GLY A 295 26.58 -12.14 -3.11
CA GLY A 295 27.82 -11.57 -3.66
C GLY A 295 29.08 -12.40 -3.40
N GLN A 296 28.98 -13.53 -2.68
CA GLN A 296 30.05 -14.52 -2.60
C GLN A 296 30.05 -15.45 -3.83
N THR A 297 30.24 -14.89 -5.02
CA THR A 297 30.64 -15.68 -6.19
C THR A 297 32.11 -16.07 -6.05
N GLN A 298 32.35 -17.36 -5.74
CA GLN A 298 33.58 -18.13 -5.96
C GLN A 298 34.87 -17.33 -6.21
N HIS A 299 35.56 -16.97 -5.13
CA HIS A 299 37.00 -16.74 -5.17
C HIS A 299 37.71 -17.60 -4.11
N ASN A 300 37.33 -18.87 -4.01
CA ASN A 300 38.05 -19.87 -3.23
C ASN A 300 38.32 -21.10 -4.10
N SER A 301 39.18 -20.92 -5.09
CA SER A 301 39.99 -21.98 -5.68
C SER A 301 41.45 -21.64 -5.43
N THR A 302 41.83 -21.69 -4.15
CA THR A 302 43.22 -21.79 -3.74
C THR A 302 43.32 -23.10 -2.97
N GLU A 303 43.93 -24.10 -3.60
CA GLU A 303 44.39 -25.31 -2.96
C GLU A 303 45.20 -24.95 -1.70
N PRO A 304 45.01 -25.65 -0.57
CA PRO A 304 46.06 -25.77 0.42
C PRO A 304 46.56 -27.21 0.40
N THR A 305 47.59 -27.44 -0.40
CA THR A 305 48.58 -28.48 -0.14
C THR A 305 49.32 -28.09 1.14
N GLY A 306 49.28 -28.91 2.20
CA GLY A 306 50.19 -28.71 3.33
C GLY A 306 49.68 -29.24 4.67
N LEU A 307 50.18 -30.43 5.01
CA LEU A 307 50.02 -31.17 6.27
C LEU A 307 50.64 -30.46 7.50
N HIS A 308 50.04 -30.75 8.66
CA HIS A 308 50.61 -30.91 10.02
C HIS A 308 51.37 -29.76 10.72
N TYR A 309 50.92 -29.34 11.92
CA TYR A 309 51.30 -29.98 13.20
C TYR A 309 50.48 -29.42 14.39
N GLU A 310 50.17 -30.29 15.35
CA GLU A 310 49.58 -30.02 16.67
C GLU A 310 50.55 -29.22 17.57
N GLN A 311 50.05 -28.35 18.45
CA GLN A 311 50.41 -28.37 19.88
C GLN A 311 49.46 -27.54 20.76
N ASN A 312 49.09 -28.14 21.89
CA ASN A 312 48.27 -27.63 23.00
C ASN A 312 48.81 -26.33 23.62
N ASP A 313 47.93 -25.49 24.20
CA ASP A 313 47.93 -25.35 25.65
C ASP A 313 46.69 -24.68 26.27
N SER A 314 46.38 -25.25 27.42
CA SER A 314 45.29 -25.12 28.36
C SER A 314 45.31 -23.85 29.25
N ILE A 315 44.11 -23.43 29.69
CA ILE A 315 43.74 -23.08 31.10
C ILE A 315 43.89 -21.63 31.63
N ASN A 316 42.74 -21.18 32.17
CA ASN A 316 42.46 -20.35 33.36
C ASN A 316 42.17 -18.83 33.29
N ASN A 317 40.88 -18.54 33.54
CA ASN A 317 40.31 -17.87 34.72
C ASN A 317 40.92 -16.55 35.25
N GLY A 318 40.05 -15.53 35.34
CA GLY A 318 40.25 -14.35 36.18
C GLY A 318 39.02 -13.44 36.24
N ASN A 319 38.13 -13.68 37.20
CA ASN A 319 37.05 -12.77 37.62
C ASN A 319 37.58 -11.40 38.09
N SER A 320 36.84 -10.32 37.85
CA SER A 320 36.45 -9.36 38.91
C SER A 320 35.49 -8.27 38.43
N ASN A 321 34.46 -8.05 39.26
CA ASN A 321 33.47 -6.97 39.21
C ASN A 321 34.10 -5.58 39.40
N LEU A 322 33.48 -4.52 38.89
CA LEU A 322 32.83 -3.46 39.69
C LEU A 322 32.34 -2.26 38.84
N ALA A 323 31.03 -2.05 38.93
CA ALA A 323 30.24 -0.82 39.08
C ALA A 323 30.68 0.56 38.53
N SER A 324 29.63 1.25 38.05
CA SER A 324 29.35 2.70 38.13
C SER A 324 30.10 3.66 37.22
N ALA A 325 29.37 4.23 36.25
CA ALA A 325 29.12 5.68 36.22
C ALA A 325 28.10 6.04 35.11
N ALA A 326 26.89 6.44 35.51
CA ALA A 326 26.13 7.45 34.76
C ALA A 326 26.81 8.81 34.99
N PRO A 327 26.85 9.71 33.98
CA PRO A 327 25.98 10.89 34.03
C PRO A 327 25.68 11.46 32.61
N PRO A 328 25.15 12.68 32.44
CA PRO A 328 23.98 13.30 33.06
C PRO A 328 22.96 13.79 32.02
N TRP A 329 21.76 14.05 32.50
CA TRP A 329 20.70 14.76 31.83
C TRP A 329 21.13 16.20 31.49
N TYR A 330 20.83 16.66 30.27
CA TYR A 330 20.73 18.08 29.94
C TYR A 330 19.30 18.40 29.53
N HIS A 331 18.74 19.38 30.23
CA HIS A 331 17.43 19.99 29.98
C HIS A 331 17.56 21.14 28.98
N ASN A 332 16.46 21.39 28.27
CA ASN A 332 16.06 22.60 27.52
C ASN A 332 16.67 22.84 26.13
N ALA A 333 15.82 22.83 25.10
CA ALA A 333 15.08 24.04 24.71
C ALA A 333 13.96 23.72 23.71
N HIS A 334 12.87 24.47 23.86
CA HIS A 334 11.68 24.47 23.03
C HIS A 334 11.97 24.65 21.52
N SER A 335 11.35 23.82 20.69
CA SER A 335 10.74 24.31 19.45
C SER A 335 9.37 23.64 19.26
N LYS A 336 8.33 24.43 19.49
CA LYS A 336 6.95 24.12 19.11
C LYS A 336 6.82 24.48 17.62
N ASN A 337 6.95 23.51 16.73
CA ASN A 337 6.33 23.62 15.41
C ASN A 337 4.96 22.96 15.46
N ARG A 338 3.99 23.76 15.92
CA ARG A 338 2.57 23.51 15.67
C ARG A 338 2.34 23.53 14.17
N PHE A 339 2.05 22.39 13.57
CA PHE A 339 1.18 22.37 12.39
C PHE A 339 -0.25 22.65 12.87
N SER A 340 -0.56 23.94 13.02
CA SER A 340 -1.91 24.45 13.13
C SER A 340 -2.43 24.79 11.74
N GLY A 341 -3.48 24.11 11.28
CA GLY A 341 -4.18 24.48 10.06
C GLY A 341 -5.24 23.47 9.64
N PRO A 342 -6.54 23.75 9.83
CA PRO A 342 -7.63 22.86 9.46
C PRO A 342 -8.00 23.05 7.98
N ARG A 343 -7.92 21.97 7.20
CA ARG A 343 -8.70 21.73 5.98
C ARG A 343 -9.02 20.25 6.04
N THR A 344 -10.25 19.81 6.33
CA THR A 344 -11.24 19.48 5.31
C THR A 344 -12.63 19.23 5.95
N GLY A 345 -13.32 20.29 6.38
CA GLY A 345 -14.75 20.20 6.74
C GLY A 345 -15.71 20.37 5.54
N TRP A 346 -15.19 20.89 4.42
CA TRP A 346 -16.02 21.41 3.32
C TRP A 346 -16.04 20.51 2.07
N GLU A 347 -15.00 19.70 1.84
CA GLU A 347 -14.96 18.80 0.67
C GLU A 347 -15.74 17.50 0.94
N CYS A 348 -15.77 17.01 2.18
CA CYS A 348 -16.60 15.87 2.59
C CYS A 348 -18.10 16.22 2.59
N SER A 349 -18.46 17.47 2.90
CA SER A 349 -19.83 17.98 2.80
C SER A 349 -20.25 18.23 1.36
N PHE A 350 -19.35 18.57 0.44
CA PHE A 350 -19.69 18.64 -0.99
C PHE A 350 -20.06 17.27 -1.57
N TRP A 351 -19.31 16.21 -1.27
CA TRP A 351 -19.70 14.87 -1.71
C TRP A 351 -21.02 14.46 -1.03
N ARG A 352 -21.16 14.57 0.30
CA ARG A 352 -22.46 14.31 0.97
C ARG A 352 -23.63 15.09 0.37
N ASN A 353 -23.46 16.38 0.07
CA ASN A 353 -24.53 17.26 -0.41
C ASN A 353 -24.80 17.12 -1.91
N SER A 354 -23.79 16.81 -2.72
CA SER A 354 -23.96 16.51 -4.15
C SER A 354 -24.76 15.22 -4.30
N TRP A 355 -24.42 14.17 -3.54
CA TRP A 355 -25.17 12.92 -3.55
C TRP A 355 -26.57 13.05 -2.92
N ALA A 356 -26.76 13.92 -1.92
CA ALA A 356 -28.09 14.22 -1.37
C ALA A 356 -29.01 15.00 -2.33
N LYS A 357 -28.45 15.72 -3.32
CA LYS A 357 -29.24 16.38 -4.38
C LYS A 357 -29.64 15.45 -5.52
N PHE A 358 -29.03 14.26 -5.64
CA PHE A 358 -29.42 13.22 -6.60
C PHE A 358 -30.51 12.27 -6.06
N HIS A 359 -31.49 12.81 -5.31
CA HIS A 359 -32.74 12.12 -4.99
C HIS A 359 -33.68 12.07 -6.21
N PHE A 360 -33.21 11.56 -7.35
CA PHE A 360 -34.05 11.17 -8.49
C PHE A 360 -33.30 10.16 -9.38
N LEU A 361 -33.07 8.96 -8.86
CA LEU A 361 -32.85 7.77 -9.69
C LEU A 361 -33.74 6.64 -9.15
N PRO A 362 -34.81 6.26 -9.87
CA PRO A 362 -35.62 5.12 -9.48
C PRO A 362 -34.82 3.83 -9.77
N ARG A 363 -34.80 2.91 -8.81
CA ARG A 363 -34.50 1.48 -8.99
C ARG A 363 -33.43 1.16 -10.06
N PHE A 364 -32.14 1.41 -9.77
CA PHE A 364 -31.09 0.61 -10.40
C PHE A 364 -31.08 -0.77 -9.72
N CYS A 365 -31.96 -1.61 -10.23
CA CYS A 365 -32.05 -3.02 -9.91
C CYS A 365 -30.75 -3.72 -10.33
N CYS A 366 -30.33 -4.69 -9.53
CA CYS A 366 -29.28 -5.67 -9.82
C CYS A 366 -29.35 -6.23 -11.26
N GLN A 367 -28.59 -5.69 -12.20
CA GLN A 367 -28.46 -6.30 -13.54
C GLN A 367 -27.02 -6.64 -13.98
N SER A 368 -25.98 -6.25 -13.24
CA SER A 368 -24.63 -6.81 -13.43
C SER A 368 -24.36 -8.10 -12.62
N TRP A 369 -25.40 -8.73 -12.06
CA TRP A 369 -25.30 -9.93 -11.24
C TRP A 369 -25.85 -11.22 -11.91
N CYS A 370 -26.09 -11.20 -13.23
CA CYS A 370 -26.50 -12.38 -14.01
C CYS A 370 -25.84 -12.42 -15.42
N ILE A 371 -24.52 -12.36 -15.51
CA ILE A 371 -23.80 -12.75 -16.74
C ILE A 371 -22.82 -13.86 -16.38
N ASN A 372 -23.37 -15.07 -16.27
CA ASN A 372 -22.70 -16.37 -16.43
C ASN A 372 -23.74 -17.52 -16.31
N GLN A 373 -24.90 -17.36 -16.95
CA GLN A 373 -25.77 -18.47 -17.31
C GLN A 373 -26.11 -18.30 -18.80
N CYS A 374 -26.06 -19.41 -19.53
CA CYS A 374 -26.26 -19.58 -20.97
C CYS A 374 -25.05 -19.28 -21.88
N THR A 375 -24.13 -20.25 -21.99
CA THR A 375 -23.66 -20.78 -23.29
C THR A 375 -22.98 -22.15 -23.08
N THR A 376 -23.75 -23.21 -23.21
CA THR A 376 -23.27 -24.51 -23.71
C THR A 376 -24.36 -25.05 -24.64
N PRO A 377 -24.10 -25.28 -25.93
CA PRO A 377 -25.03 -26.01 -26.78
C PRO A 377 -24.99 -27.48 -26.37
N VAL A 378 -26.19 -28.07 -26.28
CA VAL A 378 -26.39 -29.52 -26.27
C VAL A 378 -26.18 -29.99 -27.71
N ASP A 379 -25.21 -30.86 -27.93
CA ASP A 379 -25.15 -31.77 -29.08
C ASP A 379 -24.40 -33.04 -28.66
N ASN A 380 -25.18 -34.03 -28.21
CA ASN A 380 -25.16 -35.46 -28.58
C ASN A 380 -26.07 -36.26 -27.66
#